data_AF-A0A6F9DJH3-F1
#
_entry.id   AF-A0A6F9DJH3-F1
#
_cell.length_a   1.000
_cell.length_b   1.000
_cell.length_c   1.000
_cell.angle_alpha   90.00
_cell.angle_beta   90.00
_cell.angle_gamma   90.00
#
_symmetry.space_group_name_H-M   'P 1'
#
loop_
_entity.id
_entity.type
_entity.pdbx_description
1 polymer ?
#
loop_
_entity_poly.entity_id
_entity_poly.type
_entity_poly.pdbx_seq_one_letter_code
_entity_poly.pdbx_strand_id
1 'polypeptide(L)'
;MSNNTAKRYGAVIHLKPEKLEEYKKLHATVWPKVLQRIKQSNIRNYTIYHCKELGVLFSHLEYIGNDYEKDMAAIAADPTTKEWWKVCEPCQRPLQWNGPPPSEGGAGNWWQPMEEVFHDGHPASSYS
;
A
#
# COMPACT_ATOMS: atom_id res chain seq x y z
N MET A 1 -0.97 19.21 -22.19
CA MET A 1 -0.90 18.07 -21.25
C MET A 1 -1.06 18.66 -19.87
N SER A 2 -2.10 18.33 -19.13
CA SER A 2 -2.25 18.80 -17.76
C SER A 2 -1.06 18.29 -16.94
N ASN A 3 -0.26 19.20 -16.37
CA ASN A 3 0.74 18.87 -15.35
C ASN A 3 -0.01 18.34 -14.13
N ASN A 4 -0.36 17.05 -14.14
CA ASN A 4 -0.95 16.43 -12.98
C ASN A 4 0.18 16.15 -11.99
N THR A 5 0.38 17.07 -11.05
CA THR A 5 1.34 16.87 -9.97
C THR A 5 0.93 15.62 -9.20
N ALA A 6 1.82 14.63 -9.13
CA ALA A 6 1.56 13.41 -8.37
C ALA A 6 1.26 13.76 -6.91
N LYS A 7 0.24 13.10 -6.35
CA LYS A 7 -0.09 13.17 -4.92
C LYS A 7 0.64 12.05 -4.20
N ARG A 8 1.35 12.34 -3.10
CA ARG A 8 2.04 11.31 -2.33
C ARG A 8 1.16 10.86 -1.17
N TYR A 9 1.25 9.59 -0.82
CA TYR A 9 0.54 9.01 0.30
C TYR A 9 1.50 8.21 1.15
N GLY A 10 1.47 8.45 2.46
CA GLY A 10 2.16 7.67 3.47
C GLY A 10 1.16 6.91 4.33
N ALA A 11 1.48 5.67 4.68
CA ALA A 11 0.69 4.91 5.65
C ALA A 11 1.56 3.95 6.46
N VAL A 12 1.14 3.63 7.68
CA VAL A 12 1.85 2.72 8.58
C VAL A 12 0.97 1.58 9.06
N ILE A 13 1.59 0.45 9.34
CA ILE A 13 0.96 -0.71 9.98
C ILE A 13 1.99 -1.42 10.85
N HIS A 14 1.57 -2.12 11.90
CA HIS A 14 2.51 -3.01 12.59
C HIS A 14 2.78 -4.27 11.78
N LEU A 15 4.01 -4.74 11.84
CA LEU A 15 4.40 -6.08 11.39
C LEU A 15 4.44 -7.00 12.62
N LYS A 16 3.91 -8.21 12.48
CA LYS A 16 4.13 -9.26 13.49
C LYS A 16 5.60 -9.70 13.43
N PRO A 17 6.39 -9.58 14.51
CA PRO A 17 7.84 -9.82 14.46
C PRO A 17 8.22 -11.20 13.89
N GLU A 18 7.46 -12.23 14.23
CA GLU A 18 7.64 -13.61 13.78
C GLU A 18 7.34 -13.83 12.28
N LYS A 19 6.75 -12.83 11.61
CA LYS A 19 6.35 -12.89 10.19
C LYS A 19 7.24 -12.07 9.25
N LEU A 20 8.31 -11.45 9.75
CA LEU A 20 9.19 -10.59 8.93
C LEU A 20 9.77 -11.31 7.70
N GLU A 21 10.35 -12.48 7.88
CA GLU A 21 10.98 -13.19 6.76
C GLU A 21 9.94 -13.69 5.73
N GLU A 22 8.76 -14.09 6.20
CA GLU A 22 7.63 -14.44 5.33
C GLU A 22 7.17 -13.22 4.52
N TYR A 23 7.02 -12.07 5.17
CA TYR A 23 6.62 -10.82 4.52
C TYR A 23 7.61 -10.40 3.43
N LYS A 24 8.92 -10.51 3.71
CA LYS A 24 9.98 -10.22 2.72
C LYS A 24 9.94 -11.20 1.55
N LYS A 25 9.74 -12.50 1.81
CA LYS A 25 9.63 -13.51 0.75
C LYS A 25 8.43 -13.26 -0.17
N LEU A 26 7.27 -12.93 0.40
CA LEU A 26 6.09 -12.53 -0.35
C LEU A 26 6.43 -11.32 -1.26
N HIS A 27 6.97 -10.25 -0.68
CA HIS A 27 7.21 -8.99 -1.42
C HIS A 27 8.40 -9.05 -2.38
N ALA A 28 9.30 -10.02 -2.25
CA ALA A 28 10.32 -10.30 -3.27
C ALA A 28 9.72 -10.91 -4.55
N THR A 29 8.51 -11.47 -4.47
CA THR A 29 7.85 -12.20 -5.56
C THR A 29 6.37 -11.83 -5.68
N VAL A 30 6.07 -10.52 -5.59
CA VAL A 30 4.68 -10.02 -5.74
C VAL A 30 4.09 -10.53 -7.05
N TRP A 31 2.86 -11.03 -6.99
CA TRP A 31 2.20 -11.60 -8.15
C TRP A 31 2.04 -10.55 -9.27
N PRO A 32 2.43 -10.85 -10.53
CA PRO A 32 2.39 -9.88 -11.62
C PRO A 32 1.02 -9.21 -11.84
N LYS A 33 -0.07 -9.95 -11.63
CA LYS A 33 -1.44 -9.41 -11.74
C LYS A 33 -1.76 -8.37 -10.67
N VAL A 34 -1.22 -8.51 -9.45
CA VAL A 34 -1.38 -7.52 -8.38
C VAL A 34 -0.64 -6.23 -8.75
N LEU A 35 0.60 -6.35 -9.23
CA LEU A 35 1.36 -5.19 -9.72
C LEU A 35 0.68 -4.50 -10.90
N GLN A 36 0.08 -5.28 -11.82
CA GLN A 36 -0.70 -4.75 -12.93
C GLN A 36 -1.92 -3.95 -12.43
N ARG A 37 -2.67 -4.49 -11.46
CA ARG A 37 -3.81 -3.79 -10.86
C ARG A 37 -3.39 -2.48 -10.21
N ILE A 38 -2.32 -2.48 -9.40
CA ILE A 38 -1.75 -1.27 -8.78
C ILE A 38 -1.39 -0.23 -9.87
N LYS A 39 -0.72 -0.66 -10.95
CA LYS A 39 -0.35 0.23 -12.05
C LYS A 39 -1.56 0.82 -12.78
N GLN A 40 -2.59 0.01 -13.03
CA GLN A 40 -3.85 0.43 -13.65
C GLN A 40 -4.60 1.45 -12.78
N SER A 41 -4.51 1.32 -11.46
CA SER A 41 -5.04 2.25 -10.45
C SER A 41 -4.14 3.47 -10.19
N ASN A 42 -3.33 3.86 -11.19
CA ASN A 42 -2.50 5.08 -11.18
C ASN A 42 -1.50 5.23 -10.02
N ILE A 43 -1.15 4.15 -9.33
CA ILE A 43 -0.10 4.13 -8.30
C ILE A 43 1.27 3.94 -8.96
N ARG A 44 2.24 4.76 -8.55
CA ARG A 44 3.66 4.77 -8.96
C ARG A 44 4.56 4.84 -7.72
N ASN A 45 5.84 4.52 -7.92
CA ASN A 45 6.88 4.61 -6.89
C ASN A 45 6.48 3.97 -5.54
N TYR A 46 5.74 2.85 -5.59
CA TYR A 46 5.20 2.22 -4.38
C TYR A 46 6.30 1.46 -3.65
N THR A 47 6.64 1.93 -2.46
CA THR A 47 7.72 1.38 -1.64
C THR A 47 7.21 1.06 -0.24
N ILE A 48 7.66 -0.06 0.32
CA ILE A 48 7.38 -0.45 1.71
C ILE A 48 8.70 -0.60 2.45
N TYR A 49 8.87 0.19 3.51
CA TYR A 49 10.00 0.16 4.43
C TYR A 49 9.60 -0.59 5.70
N HIS A 50 10.59 -1.16 6.41
CA HIS A 50 10.39 -1.76 7.73
C HIS A 50 11.29 -1.05 8.74
N CYS A 51 10.69 -0.48 9.80
CA CYS A 51 11.40 0.03 10.95
C CYS A 51 11.38 -1.03 12.05
N LYS A 52 12.53 -1.65 12.31
CA LYS A 52 12.66 -2.77 13.27
C LYS A 52 12.43 -2.30 14.70
N GLU A 53 12.88 -1.09 15.02
CA GLU A 53 12.83 -0.50 16.36
C GLU A 53 11.38 -0.25 16.82
N LEU A 54 10.51 0.14 15.88
CA LEU A 54 9.09 0.39 16.12
C LEU A 54 8.20 -0.82 15.76
N GLY A 55 8.75 -1.82 15.07
CA GLY A 55 7.99 -2.98 14.58
C GLY A 55 6.89 -2.58 13.60
N VAL A 56 7.14 -1.58 12.75
CA VAL A 56 6.17 -1.06 11.78
C VAL A 56 6.68 -1.17 10.35
N LEU A 57 5.75 -1.35 9.43
CA LEU A 57 5.96 -1.09 8.02
C LEU A 57 5.48 0.31 7.70
N PHE A 58 6.24 1.03 6.89
CA PHE A 58 5.84 2.32 6.31
C PHE A 58 5.71 2.16 4.81
N SER A 59 4.53 2.45 4.27
CA SER A 59 4.26 2.42 2.85
C SER A 59 4.22 3.84 2.28
N HIS A 60 4.94 4.08 1.19
CA HIS A 60 4.94 5.34 0.45
C HIS A 60 4.55 5.06 -1.00
N LEU A 61 3.61 5.83 -1.54
CA LEU A 61 3.26 5.78 -2.96
C LEU A 61 3.03 7.17 -3.55
N GLU A 62 3.13 7.24 -4.87
CA GLU A 62 2.73 8.40 -5.68
C GLU A 62 1.53 8.04 -6.54
N TYR A 63 0.51 8.87 -6.50
CA TYR A 63 -0.71 8.71 -7.27
C TYR A 63 -0.79 9.78 -8.36
N ILE A 64 -0.92 9.34 -9.62
CA ILE A 64 -0.94 10.22 -10.79
C ILE A 64 -2.33 10.37 -11.44
N GLY A 65 -3.35 9.75 -10.86
CA GLY A 65 -4.72 9.77 -11.38
C GLY A 65 -5.52 10.98 -10.92
N ASN A 66 -6.82 10.97 -11.22
CA ASN A 66 -7.74 12.08 -10.92
C ASN A 66 -8.84 11.70 -9.93
N ASP A 67 -8.98 10.43 -9.57
CA ASP A 67 -10.05 9.89 -8.74
C ASP A 67 -9.50 8.74 -7.86
N TYR A 68 -8.90 9.14 -6.74
CA TYR A 68 -8.20 8.23 -5.84
C TYR A 68 -9.16 7.19 -5.25
N GLU A 69 -10.36 7.61 -4.85
CA GLU A 69 -11.36 6.72 -4.25
C GLU A 69 -11.81 5.64 -5.23
N LYS A 70 -12.10 6.00 -6.48
CA LYS A 70 -12.45 5.05 -7.53
C LYS A 70 -11.32 4.06 -7.81
N ASP A 71 -10.08 4.54 -7.88
CA ASP A 71 -8.92 3.69 -8.15
C ASP A 71 -8.62 2.73 -6.99
N MET A 72 -8.78 3.18 -5.74
CA MET A 72 -8.65 2.32 -4.55
C MET A 72 -9.80 1.30 -4.46
N ALA A 73 -11.03 1.71 -4.79
CA ALA A 73 -12.17 0.79 -4.87
C ALA A 73 -11.95 -0.29 -5.93
N ALA A 74 -11.34 0.05 -7.07
CA ALA A 74 -10.98 -0.92 -8.11
C ALA A 74 -9.93 -1.94 -7.64
N ILE A 75 -8.96 -1.54 -6.81
CA ILE A 75 -8.01 -2.45 -6.16
C ILE A 75 -8.76 -3.36 -5.19
N ALA A 76 -9.62 -2.80 -4.33
CA ALA A 76 -10.36 -3.55 -3.33
C ALA A 76 -11.38 -4.53 -3.94
N ALA A 77 -11.88 -4.25 -5.14
CA ALA A 77 -12.78 -5.14 -5.86
C ALA A 77 -12.05 -6.27 -6.62
N ASP A 78 -10.74 -6.16 -6.86
CA ASP A 78 -9.99 -7.13 -7.67
C ASP A 78 -9.81 -8.46 -6.92
N PRO A 79 -10.26 -9.59 -7.51
CA PRO A 79 -10.19 -10.88 -6.84
C PRO A 79 -8.75 -11.36 -6.62
N THR A 80 -7.82 -11.03 -7.52
CA THR A 80 -6.41 -11.45 -7.35
C THR A 80 -5.75 -10.66 -6.23
N THR A 81 -6.08 -9.38 -6.10
CA THR A 81 -5.65 -8.56 -4.97
C THR A 81 -6.20 -9.08 -3.64
N LYS A 82 -7.47 -9.51 -3.59
CA LYS A 82 -8.02 -10.12 -2.36
C LYS A 82 -7.28 -11.41 -1.97
N GLU A 83 -6.99 -12.29 -2.92
CA GLU A 83 -6.19 -13.50 -2.64
C GLU A 83 -4.76 -13.17 -2.19
N TRP A 84 -4.17 -12.12 -2.76
CA TRP A 84 -2.88 -11.60 -2.29
C TRP A 84 -2.94 -11.07 -0.87
N TRP A 85 -4.00 -10.34 -0.52
CA TRP A 85 -4.20 -9.85 0.84
C TRP A 85 -4.32 -10.97 1.86
N LYS A 86 -5.01 -12.08 1.55
CA LYS A 86 -5.11 -13.23 2.46
C LYS A 86 -3.77 -13.80 2.92
N VAL A 87 -2.72 -13.70 2.09
CA VAL A 87 -1.36 -14.14 2.48
C VAL A 87 -0.54 -13.05 3.16
N CYS A 88 -0.85 -11.76 2.94
CA CYS A 88 -0.16 -10.63 3.57
C CYS A 88 -0.74 -10.22 4.93
N GLU A 89 -2.07 -10.23 5.08
CA GLU A 89 -2.80 -9.82 6.28
C GLU A 89 -2.36 -10.60 7.53
N PRO A 90 -2.08 -11.92 7.48
CA PRO A 90 -1.57 -12.65 8.63
C PRO A 90 -0.22 -12.13 9.15
N CYS A 91 0.59 -11.47 8.31
CA CYS A 91 1.84 -10.85 8.70
C CYS A 91 1.64 -9.50 9.40
N GLN A 92 0.48 -8.89 9.25
CA GLN A 92 0.21 -7.51 9.62
C GLN A 92 -0.64 -7.41 10.90
N ARG A 93 -0.54 -6.28 11.59
CA ARG A 93 -1.43 -5.92 12.69
C ARG A 93 -1.84 -4.44 12.54
N PRO A 94 -3.09 -4.14 12.14
CA PRO A 94 -3.56 -2.76 12.00
C PRO A 94 -3.53 -2.03 13.36
N LEU A 95 -3.34 -0.70 13.31
CA LEU A 95 -3.27 0.13 14.53
C LEU A 95 -4.66 0.29 15.18
N GLN A 96 -5.68 0.49 14.35
CA GLN A 96 -7.07 0.63 14.78
C GLN A 96 -7.94 -0.16 13.80
N TRP A 97 -8.38 -1.36 14.20
CA TRP A 97 -9.26 -2.18 13.36
C TRP A 97 -10.20 -3.01 14.19
N ASN A 98 -11.48 -2.87 13.88
CA ASN A 98 -12.56 -3.66 14.45
C ASN A 98 -13.36 -4.22 13.28
N GLY A 99 -13.16 -5.50 12.94
CA GLY A 99 -13.87 -6.14 11.83
C GLY A 99 -13.06 -7.27 11.17
N PRO A 100 -13.66 -7.93 10.17
CA PRO A 100 -12.94 -8.91 9.35
C PRO A 100 -11.80 -8.22 8.58
N PRO A 101 -10.80 -8.97 8.09
CA PRO A 101 -9.76 -8.40 7.24
C PRO A 101 -10.33 -7.85 5.91
N PRO A 102 -9.63 -6.93 5.22
CA PRO A 102 -10.05 -6.38 3.92
C PRO A 102 -10.35 -7.45 2.87
N SER A 103 -9.58 -8.53 2.83
CA SER A 103 -9.81 -9.67 1.92
C SER A 103 -11.17 -10.35 2.12
N GLU A 104 -11.77 -10.19 3.30
CA GLU A 104 -13.07 -10.75 3.71
C GLU A 104 -14.17 -9.67 3.82
N GLY A 105 -13.94 -8.48 3.27
CA GLY A 105 -14.95 -7.42 3.21
C GLY A 105 -14.98 -6.47 4.41
N GLY A 106 -13.92 -6.45 5.22
CA GLY A 106 -13.74 -5.42 6.23
C GLY A 106 -13.58 -4.02 5.60
N ALA A 107 -14.10 -3.01 6.27
CA ALA A 107 -14.11 -1.63 5.80
C ALA A 107 -13.39 -0.69 6.79
N GLY A 108 -12.69 0.31 6.25
CA GLY A 108 -11.89 1.27 7.01
C GLY A 108 -10.42 1.27 6.58
N ASN A 109 -9.57 1.87 7.42
CA ASN A 109 -8.14 1.99 7.16
C ASN A 109 -7.34 0.81 7.74
N TRP A 110 -7.05 -0.20 6.93
CA TRP A 110 -6.21 -1.32 7.37
C TRP A 110 -4.78 -0.86 7.66
N TRP A 111 -4.23 -0.06 6.74
CA TRP A 111 -3.04 0.75 6.96
C TRP A 111 -3.47 2.13 7.46
N GLN A 112 -2.85 2.61 8.54
CA GLN A 112 -3.14 3.92 9.11
C GLN A 112 -2.54 5.02 8.22
N PRO A 113 -3.34 5.88 7.57
CA PRO A 113 -2.81 6.97 6.77
C PRO A 113 -2.05 7.99 7.63
N MET A 114 -1.07 8.64 7.01
CA MET A 114 -0.25 9.70 7.59
C MET A 114 -0.49 11.03 6.87
N GLU A 115 -0.29 12.14 7.59
CA GLU A 115 -0.31 13.49 7.03
C GLU A 115 1.05 13.83 6.40
N GLU A 116 1.04 14.26 5.13
CA GLU A 116 2.22 14.89 4.51
C GLU A 116 2.35 16.32 5.05
N VAL A 117 3.32 16.53 5.94
CA VAL A 117 3.58 17.86 6.54
C VAL A 117 4.64 18.66 5.78
N PHE A 118 5.39 18.02 4.88
CA PHE A 118 6.46 18.65 4.09
C PHE A 118 6.79 17.85 2.83
N HIS A 119 7.06 18.55 1.74
CA HIS A 119 7.72 18.06 0.52
C HIS A 119 8.54 19.21 -0.07
N ASP A 120 9.75 18.94 -0.56
CA ASP A 120 10.67 19.97 -1.06
C ASP A 120 10.45 20.36 -2.53
N GLY A 121 9.46 19.74 -3.18
CA GLY A 121 9.00 20.12 -4.52
C GLY A 121 9.71 19.43 -5.68
N HIS A 122 10.64 18.49 -5.45
CA HIS A 122 11.22 17.73 -6.55
C HIS A 122 10.18 16.84 -7.25
N PRO A 123 10.25 16.69 -8.58
CA PRO A 123 9.42 15.73 -9.29
C PRO A 123 9.73 14.30 -8.82
N ALA A 124 8.70 13.45 -8.83
CA ALA A 124 8.82 12.02 -8.63
C ALA A 124 10.01 11.44 -9.41
N SER A 125 10.89 10.73 -8.72
CA SER A 125 12.08 10.11 -9.29
C SER A 125 11.73 9.33 -10.57
N SER A 126 12.29 9.72 -11.71
CA SER A 126 12.25 8.90 -12.92
C SER A 126 12.98 7.59 -12.64
N TYR A 127 12.27 6.47 -12.66
CA TYR A 127 12.89 5.15 -12.61
C TYR A 127 13.37 4.80 -14.02
N SER A 128 14.69 4.65 -14.20
CA SER A 128 15.29 4.03 -15.39
C SER A 128 15.12 2.51 -15.36
#